data_AF-A0A3P6ERH2-F1
#
_entry.id   AF-A0A3P6ERH2-F1
#
_cell.length_a   1.000
_cell.length_b   1.000
_cell.length_c   1.000
_cell.angle_alpha   90.00
_cell.angle_beta   90.00
_cell.angle_gamma   90.00
#
_symmetry.space_group_name_H-M   'P 1'
#
loop_
_entity.id
_entity.type
_entity.pdbx_description
1 polymer ?
#
loop_
_entity_poly.entity_id
_entity_poly.type
_entity_poly.pdbx_seq_one_letter_code
_entity_poly.pdbx_strand_id
1 'polypeptide(L)'
;DHWLLPHPRSEKQLQLHVFLTTVALSPEEDHYEWEVEGKTSSLYSTGQVYNCLTTHGAVVPWENIIWITGGIPKHSFLCWLFILNR
;
A
#
# COMPACT_ATOMS: atom_id res chain seq x y z
N ASP A 1 28.45 -14.70 -6.33
CA ASP A 1 27.29 -13.89 -5.86
C ASP A 1 27.65 -12.42 -5.85
N HIS A 2 27.40 -11.72 -6.97
CA HIS A 2 27.64 -10.28 -7.06
C HIS A 2 26.31 -9.61 -7.43
N TRP A 3 25.80 -8.79 -6.51
CA TRP A 3 24.70 -7.89 -6.80
C TRP A 3 25.21 -6.79 -7.74
N LEU A 4 25.01 -6.97 -9.04
CA LEU A 4 25.41 -5.99 -10.06
C LEU A 4 24.24 -5.06 -10.35
N LEU A 5 24.38 -3.79 -10.00
CA LEU A 5 23.45 -2.75 -10.42
C LEU A 5 23.52 -2.57 -11.94
N PRO A 6 22.38 -2.52 -12.66
CA PRO A 6 22.38 -2.33 -14.10
C PRO A 6 22.89 -0.93 -14.46
N HIS A 7 23.47 -0.78 -15.65
CA HIS A 7 23.91 0.52 -16.15
C HIS A 7 22.77 1.55 -16.14
N PRO A 8 23.06 2.82 -15.77
CA PRO A 8 22.05 3.86 -15.72
C PRO A 8 21.50 4.17 -17.10
N ARG A 9 20.17 4.14 -17.25
CA ARG A 9 19.46 4.46 -18.51
C ARG A 9 18.83 5.85 -18.52
N SER A 10 19.02 6.61 -17.44
CA SER A 10 18.53 7.97 -17.28
C SER A 10 19.47 8.79 -16.41
N GLU A 11 19.42 10.12 -16.55
CA GLU A 11 20.19 11.05 -15.71
C GLU A 11 19.89 10.87 -14.21
N LYS A 12 18.61 10.65 -13.86
CA LYS A 12 18.21 10.37 -12.47
C LYS A 12 18.90 9.13 -11.91
N GLN A 13 19.03 8.08 -12.71
CA GLN A 13 19.69 6.85 -12.28
C GLN A 13 21.21 7.05 -12.17
N LEU A 14 21.82 7.83 -13.06
CA LEU A 14 23.25 8.19 -12.97
C LEU A 14 23.54 8.96 -11.68
N GLN A 15 22.72 9.97 -11.36
CA GLN A 15 22.84 10.75 -10.13
C GLN A 15 22.71 9.88 -8.89
N LEU A 16 21.76 8.93 -8.89
CA LEU A 16 21.62 7.95 -7.82
C LEU A 16 22.89 7.11 -7.67
N HIS A 17 23.45 6.60 -8.77
CA HIS A 17 24.70 5.82 -8.73
C HIS A 17 25.86 6.63 -8.15
N VAL A 18 26.05 7.88 -8.60
CA VAL A 18 27.07 8.78 -8.06
C VAL A 18 26.85 9.01 -6.56
N PHE A 19 25.61 9.26 -6.15
CA PHE A 19 25.28 9.44 -4.74
C PHE A 19 25.61 8.21 -3.89
N LEU A 20 25.24 7.00 -4.35
CA LEU A 20 25.55 5.75 -3.63
C LEU A 20 27.06 5.56 -3.40
N THR A 21 27.92 6.03 -4.32
CA THR A 21 29.38 5.97 -4.14
C THR A 21 29.92 6.92 -3.06
N THR A 22 29.12 7.90 -2.63
CA THR A 22 29.49 8.86 -1.57
C THR A 22 29.01 8.45 -0.18
N VAL A 23 28.12 7.45 -0.09
CA VAL A 23 27.56 6.99 1.18
C VAL A 23 28.62 6.20 1.95
N ALA A 24 28.93 6.64 3.17
CA ALA A 24 29.81 5.89 4.07
C ALA A 24 29.04 4.74 4.73
N LEU A 25 29.59 3.54 4.70
CA LEU A 25 29.00 2.37 5.34
C LEU A 25 29.30 2.39 6.84
N SER A 26 28.26 2.20 7.66
CA SER A 26 28.40 1.99 9.09
C SER A 26 28.69 0.51 9.38
N PRO A 27 29.50 0.18 10.41
CA PRO A 27 29.65 -1.19 10.89
C PRO A 27 28.47 -1.67 11.77
N GLU A 28 27.47 -0.81 12.01
CA GLU A 28 26.27 -1.17 12.76
C GLU A 28 25.45 -2.23 12.03
N GLU A 29 24.69 -3.02 12.80
CA GLU A 29 23.82 -4.05 12.25
C GLU A 29 22.56 -3.41 11.64
N ASP A 30 22.23 -3.82 10.41
CA ASP A 30 21.05 -3.32 9.72
C ASP A 30 19.77 -3.76 10.45
N HIS A 31 18.81 -2.84 10.62
CA HIS A 31 17.47 -3.15 11.11
C HIS A 31 16.40 -2.78 10.09
N TYR A 32 15.29 -3.51 10.12
CA TYR A 32 14.14 -3.24 9.27
C TYR A 32 13.14 -2.37 10.02
N GLU A 33 12.63 -1.33 9.34
CA GLU A 33 11.54 -0.51 9.84
C GLU A 33 10.34 -0.58 8.88
N TRP A 34 9.13 -0.65 9.44
CA TRP A 34 7.90 -0.54 8.65
C TRP A 34 7.40 0.88 8.72
N GLU A 35 7.49 1.63 7.62
CA GLU A 35 6.95 2.98 7.53
C GLU A 35 5.77 3.02 6.56
N VAL A 36 4.61 3.49 7.03
CA VAL A 36 3.43 3.73 6.19
C VAL A 36 2.90 5.13 6.50
N GLU A 37 2.77 5.96 5.47
CA GLU A 37 2.29 7.36 5.59
C GLU A 37 3.07 8.20 6.63
N GLY A 38 4.41 8.04 6.70
CA GLY A 38 5.24 8.79 7.64
C GLY A 38 5.19 8.29 9.09
N LYS A 39 4.50 7.16 9.35
CA LYS A 39 4.43 6.54 10.67
C LYS A 39 5.20 5.22 10.66
N THR A 40 6.21 5.14 11.51
CA THR A 40 6.96 3.91 11.75
C THR A 40 6.18 2.99 12.69
N SER A 41 6.17 1.70 12.34
CA SER A 41 5.55 0.63 13.09
C SER A 41 6.59 -0.45 13.38
N SER A 42 6.52 -1.03 14.57
CA SER A 42 7.35 -2.18 14.93
C SER A 42 6.86 -3.49 14.30
N LEU A 43 5.61 -3.52 13.82
CA LEU A 43 4.98 -4.71 13.25
C LEU A 43 4.42 -4.41 11.85
N TYR A 44 4.53 -5.41 10.99
CA TYR A 44 3.87 -5.41 9.70
C TYR A 44 2.35 -5.58 9.87
N SER A 45 1.56 -4.77 9.16
CA SER A 45 0.11 -4.87 9.12
C SER A 45 -0.39 -4.90 7.68
N THR A 46 -0.82 -6.07 7.23
CA THR A 46 -1.43 -6.25 5.90
C THR A 46 -2.62 -5.32 5.71
N GLY A 47 -3.45 -5.12 6.75
CA GLY A 47 -4.62 -4.23 6.68
C GLY A 47 -4.23 -2.76 6.51
N GLN A 48 -3.19 -2.31 7.21
CA GLN A 48 -2.68 -0.94 7.08
C GLN A 48 -2.09 -0.71 5.68
N VAL A 49 -1.27 -1.63 5.19
CA VAL A 49 -0.70 -1.55 3.84
C VAL A 49 -1.79 -1.61 2.79
N TYR A 50 -2.78 -2.49 2.93
CA TYR A 50 -3.91 -2.58 2.02
C TYR A 50 -4.69 -1.28 1.97
N ASN A 51 -5.01 -0.68 3.12
CA ASN A 51 -5.72 0.61 3.18
C ASN A 51 -4.90 1.76 2.55
N CYS A 52 -3.58 1.76 2.71
CA CYS A 52 -2.71 2.76 2.08
C CYS A 52 -2.64 2.59 0.55
N LEU A 53 -2.56 1.35 0.05
CA LEU A 53 -2.50 1.07 -1.38
C LEU A 53 -3.85 1.18 -2.07
N THR A 54 -4.94 0.90 -1.36
CA THR A 54 -6.28 0.83 -1.94
C THR A 54 -6.92 2.21 -1.92
N THR A 55 -7.34 2.69 -3.09
CA THR A 55 -8.20 3.88 -3.15
C THR A 55 -9.59 3.50 -2.66
N HIS A 56 -9.92 3.90 -1.44
CA HIS A 56 -11.27 3.73 -0.92
C HIS A 56 -12.24 4.60 -1.73
N GLY A 57 -13.35 4.00 -2.16
CA GLY A 57 -14.46 4.73 -2.78
C GLY A 57 -15.11 5.68 -1.78
N ALA A 58 -15.91 6.63 -2.27
CA ALA A 58 -16.69 7.51 -1.41
C ALA A 58 -17.62 6.68 -0.50
N VAL A 59 -17.70 7.06 0.78
CA VAL A 59 -18.67 6.49 1.71
C VAL A 59 -20.07 6.85 1.22
N VAL A 60 -20.88 5.84 0.93
CA VAL A 60 -22.23 6.00 0.41
C VAL A 60 -23.24 5.84 1.54
N PRO A 61 -24.28 6.69 1.62
CA PRO A 61 -25.21 6.70 2.75
C PRO A 61 -26.02 5.40 2.90
N TRP A 62 -26.16 4.63 1.81
CA TRP A 62 -26.89 3.37 1.77
C TRP A 62 -26.03 2.14 2.14
N GLU A 63 -24.72 2.30 2.38
CA GLU A 63 -23.80 1.19 2.66
C GLU A 63 -24.32 0.29 3.78
N ASN A 64 -24.68 0.90 4.91
CA ASN A 64 -25.16 0.19 6.10
C ASN A 64 -26.54 -0.45 5.93
N ILE A 65 -27.32 -0.02 4.92
CA ILE A 65 -28.63 -0.61 4.61
C ILE A 65 -28.44 -1.90 3.81
N ILE A 66 -27.45 -1.91 2.91
CA ILE A 66 -27.20 -3.01 1.99
C ILE A 66 -26.32 -4.08 2.64
N TRP A 67 -25.23 -3.68 3.28
CA TRP A 67 -24.21 -4.57 3.83
C TRP A 67 -24.39 -4.78 5.34
N ILE A 68 -25.56 -5.28 5.72
CA ILE A 68 -25.88 -5.60 7.11
C ILE A 68 -25.08 -6.81 7.62
N THR A 69 -24.60 -6.73 8.86
CA THR A 69 -23.92 -7.84 9.53
C THR A 69 -24.86 -9.04 9.65
N GLY A 70 -24.44 -10.21 9.16
CA GLY A 70 -25.27 -11.42 9.13
C GLY A 70 -26.36 -11.41 8.04
N GLY A 71 -26.34 -10.44 7.13
CA GLY A 71 -27.21 -10.41 5.95
C GLY A 71 -26.92 -11.56 5.00
N ILE A 72 -27.96 -12.00 4.29
CA ILE A 72 -27.80 -12.98 3.21
C ILE A 72 -27.20 -12.26 1.99
N PRO A 73 -26.02 -12.69 1.50
CA PRO A 73 -25.32 -11.98 0.41
C PRO A 73 -26.17 -11.76 -0.84
N LYS A 74 -27.03 -12.74 -1.19
CA LYS A 74 -27.96 -12.64 -2.32
C LYS A 74 -28.94 -11.47 -2.17
N HIS A 75 -29.47 -11.24 -0.97
CA HIS A 75 -30.41 -10.15 -0.73
C HIS A 75 -29.68 -8.80 -0.72
N SER A 76 -28.52 -8.71 -0.07
CA SER A 76 -27.68 -7.50 -0.12
C SER A 76 -27.33 -7.11 -1.54
N PHE A 77 -26.92 -8.06 -2.38
CA PHE A 77 -26.60 -7.79 -3.77
C PHE A 77 -27.82 -7.30 -4.59
N LEU A 78 -29.00 -7.90 -4.39
CA LEU A 78 -30.23 -7.43 -5.06
C LEU A 78 -30.66 -6.04 -4.59
N CYS A 79 -30.57 -5.75 -3.30
CA CYS A 79 -30.85 -4.42 -2.75
C CYS A 79 -29.86 -3.37 -3.31
N TRP A 80 -28.59 -3.74 -3.45
CA TRP A 80 -27.56 -2.91 -4.07
C TRP A 80 -27.90 -2.55 -5.52
N LEU A 81 -28.26 -3.55 -6.33
CA LEU A 81 -28.70 -3.35 -7.71
C LEU A 81 -29.92 -2.42 -7.79
N PHE A 82 -30.92 -2.65 -6.96
CA PHE A 82 -32.14 -1.82 -6.92
C PHE A 82 -31.84 -0.36 -6.56
N ILE A 83 -31.00 -0.12 -5.54
CA ILE A 83 -30.58 1.23 -5.14
C ILE A 83 -29.79 1.94 -6.25
N LEU A 84 -29.01 1.19 -7.04
CA LEU A 84 -28.28 1.72 -8.18
C LEU A 84 -29.10 1.82 -9.47
N ASN A 85 -30.36 1.39 -9.49
CA ASN A 85 -31.19 1.24 -10.69
C ASN A 85 -30.47 0.45 -11.80
N ARG A 86 -29.85 -0.67 -11.45
CA ARG A 86 -29.14 -1.58 -12.36
C ARG A 86 -29.76 -2.97 -12.33
#